data_AF-A0A836REE2-F1
#
_entry.id   AF-A0A836REE2-F1
#
_cell.length_a   1.000
_cell.length_b   1.000
_cell.length_c   1.000
_cell.angle_alpha   90.00
_cell.angle_beta   90.00
_cell.angle_gamma   90.00
#
_symmetry.space_group_name_H-M   'P 1'
#
loop_
_entity.id
_entity.type
_entity.pdbx_description
1 polymer ?
#
loop_
_entity_poly.entity_id
_entity_poly.type
_entity_poly.pdbx_seq_one_letter_code
_entity_poly.pdbx_strand_id
1 'polypeptide(L)'
;MVTAALLTSGLPPSDPTVERALKHLASHIKPDGGIYYSGSHHRNYETCLALLAFQLANVHGRYDRVVADAEQFLKGLQWDEGEGLESSDPAYGGAGYGSHERPDLSNTQFLVEALRAAGAGPDDPALQKALIFISRCQNLESEHNTLPFAAKINDGGFYYTAAAGGESKAGVTPNGGLRSYGSMTYAGLKS
;
A
#
# COMPACT_ATOMS: atom_id res chain seq x y z
N MET A 1 -0.35 11.78 7.09
CA MET A 1 0.91 12.32 6.54
C MET A 1 1.53 13.46 7.34
N VAL A 2 0.79 14.52 7.74
CA VAL A 2 1.39 15.67 8.45
C VAL A 2 2.16 15.27 9.72
N THR A 3 1.60 14.41 10.57
CA THR A 3 2.28 13.94 11.79
C THR A 3 3.60 13.22 11.49
N ALA A 4 3.60 12.32 10.50
CA ALA A 4 4.81 11.62 10.06
C ALA A 4 5.87 12.58 9.49
N ALA A 5 5.44 13.61 8.75
CA ALA A 5 6.35 14.65 8.23
C ALA A 5 7.01 15.47 9.36
N LEU A 6 6.26 15.83 10.41
CA LEU A 6 6.80 16.53 11.58
C LEU A 6 7.83 15.68 12.31
N LEU A 7 7.51 14.40 12.56
CA LEU A 7 8.41 13.45 13.22
C LEU A 7 9.71 13.23 12.42
N THR A 8 9.61 13.00 11.11
CA THR A 8 10.77 12.83 10.21
C THR A 8 11.61 14.09 10.07
N SER A 9 11.02 15.28 10.27
CA SER A 9 11.74 16.56 10.30
C SER A 9 12.44 16.83 11.64
N GLY A 10 12.37 15.90 12.60
CA GLY A 10 13.09 15.97 13.88
C GLY A 10 12.26 16.50 15.06
N LEU A 11 10.95 16.77 14.90
CA LEU A 11 10.12 17.09 16.06
C LEU A 11 9.93 15.83 16.91
N PRO A 12 10.15 15.89 18.24
CA PRO A 12 9.96 14.72 19.10
C PRO A 12 8.47 14.40 19.26
N PRO A 13 8.10 13.15 19.62
CA PRO A 13 6.72 12.78 19.91
C PRO A 13 6.07 13.57 21.06
N SER A 14 6.90 14.17 21.92
CA SER A 14 6.47 15.04 23.02
C SER A 14 6.23 16.50 22.61
N ASP A 15 6.50 16.87 21.35
CA ASP A 15 6.12 18.19 20.86
C ASP A 15 4.59 18.36 20.96
N PRO A 16 4.07 19.48 21.52
CA PRO A 16 2.63 19.65 21.73
C PRO A 16 1.77 19.49 20.48
N THR A 17 2.30 19.84 19.30
CA THR A 17 1.59 19.69 18.02
C THR A 17 1.53 18.23 17.62
N VAL A 18 2.66 17.52 17.74
CA VAL A 18 2.78 16.09 17.42
C VAL A 18 1.93 15.26 18.38
N GLU A 19 2.03 15.52 19.69
CA GLU A 19 1.28 14.80 20.72
C GLU A 19 -0.23 14.94 20.50
N ARG A 20 -0.73 16.15 20.21
CA ARG A 20 -2.14 16.39 19.91
C ARG A 20 -2.58 15.63 18.66
N ALA A 21 -1.75 15.60 17.63
CA ALA A 21 -2.04 14.86 16.40
C ALA A 21 -2.06 13.35 16.64
N LEU A 22 -1.10 12.80 17.39
CA LEU A 22 -1.06 11.38 17.76
C LEU A 22 -2.27 10.99 18.61
N LYS A 23 -2.69 11.85 19.55
CA LYS A 23 -3.92 11.63 20.34
C LYS A 23 -5.17 11.60 19.46
N HIS A 24 -5.24 12.47 18.45
CA HIS A 24 -6.33 12.46 17.47
C HIS A 24 -6.33 11.16 16.66
N LEU A 25 -5.17 10.75 16.12
CA LEU A 25 -5.05 9.47 15.40
C LEU A 25 -5.43 8.28 16.28
N ALA A 26 -5.04 8.28 17.56
CA ALA A 26 -5.34 7.21 18.50
C ALA A 26 -6.85 7.06 18.75
N SER A 27 -7.62 8.14 18.63
CA SER A 27 -9.09 8.10 18.73
C SER A 27 -9.78 7.33 17.58
N HIS A 28 -9.03 7.04 16.52
CA HIS A 28 -9.49 6.28 15.35
C HIS A 28 -9.07 4.80 15.35
N ILE A 29 -8.33 4.34 16.37
CA ILE A 29 -8.01 2.92 16.55
C ILE A 29 -9.30 2.13 16.75
N LYS A 30 -9.41 0.99 16.06
CA LYS A 30 -10.57 0.11 16.08
C LYS A 30 -10.29 -1.21 16.78
N PRO A 31 -11.34 -1.91 17.24
CA PRO A 31 -11.18 -3.23 17.87
C PRO A 31 -10.56 -4.31 16.96
N ASP A 32 -10.62 -4.13 15.65
CA ASP A 32 -10.03 -5.04 14.65
C ASP A 32 -8.56 -4.70 14.32
N GLY A 33 -7.97 -3.73 15.01
CA GLY A 33 -6.58 -3.29 14.82
C GLY A 33 -6.40 -2.18 13.79
N GLY A 34 -7.40 -1.91 12.95
CA GLY A 34 -7.33 -0.84 11.96
C GLY A 34 -7.38 0.56 12.59
N ILE A 35 -6.90 1.56 11.84
CA ILE A 35 -6.89 2.96 12.27
C ILE A 35 -7.55 3.83 11.20
N TYR A 36 -8.85 4.08 11.36
CA TYR A 36 -9.66 4.68 10.32
C TYR A 36 -10.92 5.38 10.85
N TYR A 37 -11.57 6.20 10.01
CA TYR A 37 -12.86 6.80 10.37
C TYR A 37 -13.99 5.77 10.34
N SER A 38 -14.90 5.78 11.32
CA SER A 38 -16.04 4.85 11.33
C SER A 38 -16.87 5.03 10.05
N GLY A 39 -17.11 3.94 9.31
CA GLY A 39 -17.79 3.97 8.01
C GLY A 39 -16.89 4.31 6.82
N SER A 40 -15.59 4.47 7.01
CA SER A 40 -14.64 4.73 5.92
C SER A 40 -14.54 3.57 4.94
N HIS A 41 -14.50 3.89 3.66
CA HIS A 41 -14.16 2.95 2.58
C HIS A 41 -12.65 2.90 2.32
N HIS A 42 -11.86 3.76 2.96
CA HIS A 42 -10.42 3.91 2.72
C HIS A 42 -9.55 3.30 3.82
N ARG A 43 -10.06 2.27 4.50
CA ARG A 43 -9.46 1.71 5.73
C ARG A 43 -8.00 1.29 5.57
N ASN A 44 -7.65 0.68 4.44
CA ASN A 44 -6.27 0.31 4.10
C ASN A 44 -5.35 1.54 4.11
N TYR A 45 -5.68 2.55 3.29
CA TYR A 45 -4.89 3.77 3.17
C TYR A 45 -4.78 4.56 4.48
N GLU A 46 -5.90 4.75 5.18
CA GLU A 46 -5.91 5.45 6.47
C GLU A 46 -5.05 4.73 7.50
N THR A 47 -5.15 3.40 7.57
CA THR A 47 -4.36 2.59 8.51
C THR A 47 -2.89 2.61 8.15
N CYS A 48 -2.52 2.49 6.87
CA CYS A 48 -1.11 2.61 6.42
C CYS A 48 -0.50 3.94 6.88
N LEU A 49 -1.18 5.05 6.62
CA LEU A 49 -0.68 6.39 6.98
C LEU A 49 -0.59 6.60 8.49
N ALA A 50 -1.53 6.06 9.26
CA ALA A 50 -1.52 6.16 10.71
C ALA A 50 -0.42 5.29 11.33
N LEU A 51 -0.23 4.05 10.83
CA LEU A 51 0.83 3.15 11.26
C LEU A 51 2.20 3.82 11.12
N LEU A 52 2.50 4.46 9.98
CA LEU A 52 3.75 5.19 9.79
C LEU A 52 3.96 6.27 10.86
N ALA A 53 2.92 7.03 11.19
CA ALA A 53 3.01 8.06 12.22
C ALA A 53 3.24 7.47 13.62
N PHE A 54 2.56 6.38 13.97
CA PHE A 54 2.74 5.71 15.25
C PHE A 54 4.12 5.06 15.38
N GLN A 55 4.61 4.43 14.31
CA GLN A 55 5.92 3.81 14.30
C GLN A 55 7.04 4.83 14.46
N LEU A 56 6.96 5.96 13.75
CA LEU A 56 7.90 7.08 13.92
C LEU A 56 7.86 7.66 15.33
N ALA A 57 6.71 7.59 16.02
CA ALA A 57 6.54 8.04 17.38
C ALA A 57 6.81 6.96 18.45
N ASN A 58 7.20 5.74 18.04
CA ASN A 58 7.26 4.57 18.91
C ASN A 58 8.54 4.53 19.78
N VAL A 59 8.69 5.52 20.65
CA VAL A 59 9.81 5.61 21.59
C VAL A 59 9.52 4.72 22.79
N HIS A 60 10.50 3.86 23.15
CA HIS A 60 10.40 2.88 24.24
C HIS A 60 9.21 1.92 24.14
N GLY A 61 8.76 1.61 22.92
CA GLY A 61 7.68 0.65 22.68
C GLY A 61 6.28 1.15 23.03
N ARG A 62 6.10 2.47 23.22
CA ARG A 62 4.80 3.09 23.58
C ARG A 62 3.65 2.69 22.65
N TYR A 63 3.94 2.41 21.39
CA TYR A 63 2.96 2.08 20.35
C TYR A 63 3.17 0.67 19.75
N ASP A 64 3.96 -0.21 20.36
CA ASP A 64 4.24 -1.55 19.83
C ASP A 64 2.96 -2.32 19.47
N ARG A 65 2.00 -2.34 20.40
CA ARG A 65 0.72 -3.00 20.16
C ARG A 65 -0.09 -2.35 19.04
N VAL A 66 -0.10 -1.02 18.96
CA VAL A 66 -0.84 -0.31 17.91
C VAL A 66 -0.26 -0.61 16.54
N VAL A 67 1.07 -0.67 16.43
CA VAL A 67 1.77 -1.00 15.18
C VAL A 67 1.52 -2.46 14.79
N ALA A 68 1.65 -3.40 15.73
CA ALA A 68 1.42 -4.83 15.47
C ALA A 68 -0.03 -5.13 15.09
N ASP A 69 -1.01 -4.57 15.81
CA ASP A 69 -2.43 -4.77 15.52
C ASP A 69 -2.80 -4.17 14.15
N ALA A 70 -2.24 -3.00 13.80
CA ALA A 70 -2.44 -2.37 12.50
C ALA A 70 -1.77 -3.14 11.34
N GLU A 71 -0.58 -3.68 11.55
CA GLU A 71 0.09 -4.55 10.58
C GLU A 71 -0.76 -5.79 10.27
N GLN A 72 -1.25 -6.46 11.31
CA GLN A 72 -2.12 -7.63 11.16
C GLN A 72 -3.41 -7.28 10.40
N PHE A 73 -4.03 -6.15 10.74
CA PHE A 73 -5.22 -5.66 10.03
C PHE A 73 -4.93 -5.43 8.55
N LEU A 74 -3.82 -4.77 8.20
CA LEU A 74 -3.43 -4.48 6.82
C LEU A 74 -3.18 -5.76 6.01
N LYS A 75 -2.48 -6.75 6.59
CA LYS A 75 -2.28 -8.07 5.97
C LYS A 75 -3.61 -8.77 5.67
N GLY A 76 -4.61 -8.60 6.53
CA GLY A 76 -5.95 -9.15 6.33
C GLY A 76 -6.80 -8.43 5.28
N LEU A 77 -6.37 -7.29 4.74
CA LEU A 77 -7.06 -6.56 3.67
C LEU A 77 -6.47 -6.79 2.28
N GLN A 78 -5.40 -7.56 2.17
CA GLN A 78 -4.72 -7.80 0.90
C GLN A 78 -5.57 -8.68 -0.03
N TRP A 79 -5.54 -8.42 -1.33
CA TRP A 79 -6.25 -9.24 -2.31
C TRP A 79 -5.48 -10.55 -2.52
N ASP A 80 -5.84 -11.61 -1.82
CA ASP A 80 -5.14 -12.89 -1.89
C ASP A 80 -6.08 -14.11 -1.78
N GLU A 81 -5.56 -15.27 -1.39
CA GLU A 81 -6.36 -16.50 -1.23
C GLU A 81 -7.49 -16.34 -0.20
N GLY A 82 -7.35 -15.43 0.77
CA GLY A 82 -8.40 -15.11 1.74
C GLY A 82 -9.63 -14.48 1.09
N GLU A 83 -9.46 -13.81 -0.05
CA GLU A 83 -10.52 -13.27 -0.89
C GLU A 83 -10.95 -14.26 -2.00
N GLY A 84 -10.43 -15.49 -1.99
CA GLY A 84 -10.71 -16.51 -2.99
C GLY A 84 -9.98 -16.31 -4.32
N LEU A 85 -8.89 -15.52 -4.33
CA LEU A 85 -8.08 -15.29 -5.51
C LEU A 85 -6.97 -16.32 -5.64
N GLU A 86 -6.76 -16.79 -6.86
CA GLU A 86 -5.58 -17.57 -7.22
C GLU A 86 -4.40 -16.63 -7.50
N SER A 87 -3.17 -17.13 -7.29
CA SER A 87 -1.95 -16.36 -7.53
C SER A 87 -1.83 -15.82 -8.95
N SER A 88 -2.48 -16.44 -9.94
CA SER A 88 -2.52 -16.00 -11.34
C SER A 88 -3.46 -14.81 -11.61
N ASP A 89 -4.35 -14.46 -10.67
CA ASP A 89 -5.29 -13.35 -10.85
C ASP A 89 -4.54 -12.00 -10.94
N PRO A 90 -4.82 -11.12 -11.92
CA PRO A 90 -4.16 -9.82 -12.02
C PRO A 90 -4.25 -8.93 -10.77
N ALA A 91 -5.23 -9.14 -9.89
CA ALA A 91 -5.39 -8.42 -8.62
C ALA A 91 -4.55 -9.01 -7.47
N TYR A 92 -4.08 -10.26 -7.59
CA TYR A 92 -3.45 -10.98 -6.49
C TYR A 92 -2.22 -10.25 -5.92
N GLY A 93 -2.21 -10.12 -4.60
CA GLY A 93 -1.23 -9.46 -3.77
C GLY A 93 -1.38 -7.94 -3.66
N GLY A 94 -2.27 -7.33 -4.43
CA GLY A 94 -2.47 -5.90 -4.40
C GLY A 94 -3.21 -5.41 -3.17
N ALA A 95 -3.19 -4.09 -2.95
CA ALA A 95 -3.98 -3.40 -1.94
C ALA A 95 -4.78 -2.25 -2.57
N GLY A 96 -5.95 -1.98 -2.03
CA GLY A 96 -6.91 -0.98 -2.53
C GLY A 96 -7.82 -0.48 -1.42
N TYR A 97 -8.95 0.11 -1.79
CA TYR A 97 -9.94 0.62 -0.86
C TYR A 97 -11.07 -0.39 -0.60
N GLY A 98 -10.93 -1.22 0.43
CA GLY A 98 -11.99 -2.16 0.85
C GLY A 98 -12.29 -3.28 -0.17
N SER A 99 -12.93 -4.36 0.28
CA SER A 99 -13.09 -5.61 -0.48
C SER A 99 -14.00 -5.52 -1.72
N HIS A 100 -14.75 -4.44 -1.90
CA HIS A 100 -15.60 -4.25 -3.08
C HIS A 100 -14.96 -3.42 -4.20
N GLU A 101 -13.75 -2.90 -3.99
CA GLU A 101 -12.95 -2.28 -5.04
C GLU A 101 -11.90 -3.25 -5.59
N ARG A 102 -11.06 -2.76 -6.51
CA ARG A 102 -9.89 -3.47 -7.03
C ARG A 102 -8.61 -2.88 -6.41
N PRO A 103 -7.52 -3.64 -6.30
CA PRO A 103 -6.26 -3.08 -5.86
C PRO A 103 -5.65 -2.15 -6.91
N ASP A 104 -4.79 -1.25 -6.45
CA ASP A 104 -4.02 -0.36 -7.30
C ASP A 104 -2.61 -0.11 -6.75
N LEU A 105 -1.71 0.32 -7.62
CA LEU A 105 -0.30 0.51 -7.27
C LEU A 105 -0.11 1.67 -6.30
N SER A 106 -0.99 2.67 -6.31
CA SER A 106 -0.91 3.80 -5.38
C SER A 106 -1.18 3.38 -3.93
N ASN A 107 -2.13 2.50 -3.70
CA ASN A 107 -2.45 1.95 -2.38
C ASN A 107 -1.48 0.83 -1.99
N THR A 108 -1.06 0.01 -2.96
CA THR A 108 -0.10 -1.08 -2.71
C THR A 108 1.26 -0.56 -2.24
N GLN A 109 1.77 0.56 -2.77
CA GLN A 109 3.02 1.15 -2.25
C GLN A 109 2.90 1.58 -0.78
N PHE A 110 1.73 2.06 -0.34
CA PHE A 110 1.53 2.45 1.06
C PHE A 110 1.45 1.24 1.97
N LEU A 111 0.84 0.14 1.50
CA LEU A 111 0.88 -1.14 2.20
C LEU A 111 2.34 -1.60 2.38
N VAL A 112 3.13 -1.64 1.31
CA VAL A 112 4.54 -2.05 1.38
C VAL A 112 5.34 -1.19 2.35
N GLU A 113 5.17 0.12 2.31
CA GLU A 113 5.85 1.05 3.21
C GLU A 113 5.44 0.84 4.67
N ALA A 114 4.14 0.63 4.93
CA ALA A 114 3.63 0.38 6.28
C ALA A 114 4.13 -0.97 6.84
N LEU A 115 4.11 -2.03 6.05
CA LEU A 115 4.62 -3.35 6.46
C LEU A 115 6.12 -3.30 6.78
N ARG A 116 6.93 -2.67 5.92
CA ARG A 116 8.36 -2.46 6.20
C ARG A 116 8.58 -1.63 7.47
N ALA A 117 7.80 -0.58 7.69
CA ALA A 117 7.89 0.22 8.90
C ALA A 117 7.54 -0.59 10.15
N ALA A 118 6.57 -1.50 10.08
CA ALA A 118 6.23 -2.45 11.16
C ALA A 118 7.30 -3.52 11.40
N GLY A 119 8.29 -3.65 10.51
CA GLY A 119 9.42 -4.58 10.65
C GLY A 119 9.36 -5.80 9.74
N ALA A 120 8.42 -5.86 8.78
CA ALA A 120 8.36 -6.93 7.79
C ALA A 120 9.65 -6.95 6.94
N GLY A 121 10.31 -8.10 6.94
CA GLY A 121 11.53 -8.36 6.16
C GLY A 121 11.23 -8.73 4.71
N PRO A 122 12.27 -8.91 3.86
CA PRO A 122 12.10 -9.24 2.46
C PRO A 122 11.31 -10.53 2.24
N ASP A 123 11.42 -11.51 3.13
CA ASP A 123 10.74 -12.81 3.02
C ASP A 123 9.33 -12.81 3.63
N ASP A 124 8.82 -11.66 4.08
CA ASP A 124 7.45 -11.57 4.60
C ASP A 124 6.44 -11.96 3.50
N PRO A 125 5.52 -12.92 3.77
CA PRO A 125 4.58 -13.38 2.76
C PRO A 125 3.71 -12.27 2.15
N ALA A 126 3.28 -11.28 2.93
CA ALA A 126 2.44 -10.20 2.42
C ALA A 126 3.23 -9.25 1.50
N LEU A 127 4.52 -9.02 1.81
CA LEU A 127 5.41 -8.28 0.92
C LEU A 127 5.69 -9.05 -0.38
N GLN A 128 5.93 -10.36 -0.30
CA GLN A 128 6.12 -11.19 -1.49
C GLN A 128 4.89 -11.18 -2.41
N LYS A 129 3.68 -11.24 -1.83
CA LYS A 129 2.43 -11.08 -2.59
C LYS A 129 2.34 -9.69 -3.22
N ALA A 130 2.64 -8.62 -2.47
CA ALA A 130 2.62 -7.26 -3.00
C ALA A 130 3.57 -7.09 -4.20
N LEU A 131 4.75 -7.71 -4.17
CA LEU A 131 5.71 -7.67 -5.27
C LEU A 131 5.16 -8.32 -6.56
N ILE A 132 4.33 -9.36 -6.45
CA ILE A 132 3.65 -9.97 -7.61
C ILE A 132 2.73 -8.92 -8.27
N PHE A 133 1.89 -8.24 -7.48
CA PHE A 133 1.00 -7.21 -8.01
C PHE A 133 1.77 -6.02 -8.61
N ILE A 134 2.82 -5.56 -7.91
CA ILE A 134 3.67 -4.46 -8.38
C ILE A 134 4.32 -4.82 -9.72
N SER A 135 4.90 -6.01 -9.84
CA SER A 135 5.50 -6.50 -11.08
C SER A 135 4.49 -6.51 -12.23
N ARG A 136 3.26 -6.93 -11.94
CA ARG A 136 2.13 -6.91 -12.89
C ARG A 136 1.72 -5.51 -13.34
N CYS A 137 2.04 -4.48 -12.58
CA CYS A 137 1.77 -3.08 -12.94
C CYS A 137 2.91 -2.44 -13.76
N GLN A 138 4.01 -3.17 -14.04
CA GLN A 138 5.11 -2.70 -14.86
C GLN A 138 4.85 -2.99 -16.35
N ASN A 139 5.08 -2.01 -17.22
CA ASN A 139 5.19 -2.21 -18.66
C ASN A 139 6.56 -2.83 -18.99
N LEU A 140 6.76 -4.07 -18.56
CA LEU A 140 7.95 -4.87 -18.85
C LEU A 140 7.56 -6.35 -18.86
N GLU A 141 7.64 -6.98 -20.02
CA GLU A 141 7.42 -8.42 -20.13
C GLU A 141 8.57 -9.18 -19.46
N SER A 142 8.23 -10.11 -18.56
CA SER A 142 9.19 -10.93 -17.82
C SER A 142 8.52 -12.19 -17.26
N GLU A 143 9.29 -13.05 -16.59
CA GLU A 143 8.72 -14.18 -15.83
C GLU A 143 7.78 -13.73 -14.69
N HIS A 144 7.89 -12.48 -14.25
CA HIS A 144 7.05 -11.91 -13.18
C HIS A 144 5.86 -11.09 -13.70
N ASN A 145 5.82 -10.77 -15.00
CA ASN A 145 4.69 -10.11 -15.63
C ASN A 145 4.46 -10.62 -17.05
N THR A 146 3.53 -11.55 -17.16
CA THR A 146 3.07 -12.15 -18.42
C THR A 146 1.70 -11.62 -18.85
N LEU A 147 1.20 -10.54 -18.23
CA LEU A 147 -0.11 -9.99 -18.58
C LEU A 147 -0.08 -9.30 -19.95
N PRO A 148 -1.21 -9.28 -20.69
CA PRO A 148 -1.23 -8.77 -22.07
C PRO A 148 -0.76 -7.32 -22.25
N PHE A 149 -0.75 -6.51 -21.20
CA PHE A 149 -0.30 -5.12 -21.26
C PHE A 149 1.23 -4.96 -21.21
N ALA A 150 1.93 -5.90 -20.55
CA ALA A 150 3.36 -5.78 -20.25
C ALA A 150 4.23 -5.52 -21.50
N ALA A 151 3.96 -6.28 -22.56
CA ALA A 151 4.70 -6.21 -23.83
C ALA A 151 4.24 -5.10 -24.78
N LYS A 152 3.09 -4.44 -24.54
CA LYS A 152 2.52 -3.48 -25.51
C LYS A 152 3.28 -2.18 -25.61
N ILE A 153 3.88 -1.75 -24.50
CA ILE A 153 4.71 -0.55 -24.43
C ILE A 153 6.16 -0.94 -24.12
N ASN A 154 6.35 -1.83 -23.15
CA ASN A 154 7.66 -2.40 -22.79
C ASN A 154 8.74 -1.33 -22.48
N ASP A 155 8.35 -0.24 -21.80
CA ASP A 155 9.23 0.89 -21.47
C ASP A 155 9.84 0.82 -20.05
N GLY A 156 9.52 -0.23 -19.30
CA GLY A 156 9.97 -0.42 -17.92
C GLY A 156 9.25 0.46 -16.88
N GLY A 157 8.39 1.38 -17.32
CA GLY A 157 7.58 2.22 -16.44
C GLY A 157 6.37 1.48 -15.90
N PHE A 158 5.59 2.13 -15.03
CA PHE A 158 4.45 1.49 -14.36
C PHE A 158 3.14 2.24 -14.63
N TYR A 159 2.03 1.51 -14.59
CA TYR A 159 0.65 2.02 -14.69
C TYR A 159 -0.15 1.80 -13.39
N TYR A 160 -1.43 2.22 -13.37
CA TYR A 160 -2.18 2.36 -12.12
C TYR A 160 -2.60 1.03 -11.50
N THR A 161 -3.14 0.11 -12.31
CA THR A 161 -3.55 -1.21 -11.84
C THR A 161 -3.60 -2.20 -12.99
N ALA A 162 -3.26 -3.46 -12.73
CA ALA A 162 -3.47 -4.59 -13.62
C ALA A 162 -4.84 -5.28 -13.41
N ALA A 163 -5.49 -5.00 -12.29
CA ALA A 163 -6.78 -5.60 -11.93
C ALA A 163 -7.94 -5.06 -12.78
N ALA A 164 -9.03 -5.82 -12.83
CA ALA A 164 -10.28 -5.46 -13.50
C ALA A 164 -10.12 -4.97 -14.96
N GLY A 165 -9.22 -5.60 -15.72
CA GLY A 165 -8.96 -5.23 -17.12
C GLY A 165 -7.92 -4.12 -17.30
N GLY A 166 -7.33 -3.64 -16.20
CA GLY A 166 -6.21 -2.72 -16.20
C GLY A 166 -6.59 -1.25 -16.43
N GLU A 167 -5.81 -0.34 -15.85
CA GLU A 167 -6.04 1.09 -15.98
C GLU A 167 -4.72 1.87 -15.96
N SER A 168 -4.67 2.94 -16.76
CA SER A 168 -3.67 4.01 -16.62
C SER A 168 -4.34 5.37 -16.61
N LYS A 169 -4.00 6.19 -15.62
CA LYS A 169 -4.45 7.59 -15.55
C LYS A 169 -3.75 8.50 -16.58
N ALA A 170 -2.72 8.00 -17.26
CA ALA A 170 -2.06 8.68 -18.37
C ALA A 170 -2.64 8.30 -19.75
N GLY A 171 -3.67 7.46 -19.77
CA GLY A 171 -4.38 7.05 -20.98
C GLY A 171 -3.83 5.78 -21.61
N VAL A 172 -4.43 5.45 -22.76
CA VAL A 172 -4.17 4.22 -23.51
C VAL A 172 -3.53 4.57 -24.85
N THR A 173 -2.55 3.79 -25.27
CA THR A 173 -1.89 3.93 -26.59
C THR A 173 -2.75 3.30 -27.71
N PRO A 174 -2.50 3.61 -29.00
CA PRO A 174 -3.31 3.08 -30.09
C PRO A 174 -3.38 1.56 -30.20
N ASN A 175 -2.37 0.81 -29.73
CA ASN A 175 -2.37 -0.65 -29.68
C ASN A 175 -3.04 -1.22 -28.40
N GLY A 176 -3.67 -0.36 -27.60
CA GLY A 176 -4.33 -0.74 -26.36
C GLY A 176 -3.37 -0.98 -25.19
N GLY A 177 -2.15 -0.44 -25.21
CA GLY A 177 -1.21 -0.47 -24.10
C GLY A 177 -1.49 0.64 -23.07
N LEU A 178 -1.36 0.33 -21.79
CA LEU A 178 -1.61 1.26 -20.68
C LEU A 178 -0.38 2.15 -20.46
N ARG A 179 -0.48 3.47 -20.72
CA ARG A 179 0.71 4.36 -20.66
C ARG A 179 1.34 4.38 -19.27
N SER A 180 2.66 4.23 -19.20
CA SER A 180 3.44 4.50 -18.00
C SER A 180 3.37 5.97 -17.61
N TYR A 181 3.46 6.28 -16.32
CA TYR A 181 3.58 7.67 -15.85
C TYR A 181 4.37 7.79 -14.55
N GLY A 182 4.90 9.00 -14.31
CA GLY A 182 5.94 9.23 -13.32
C GLY A 182 5.57 8.81 -11.90
N SER A 183 4.35 9.09 -11.43
CA SER A 183 3.97 8.74 -10.05
C SER A 183 3.82 7.24 -9.82
N MET A 184 3.32 6.47 -10.79
CA MET A 184 3.28 5.01 -10.67
C MET A 184 4.65 4.38 -10.88
N THR A 185 5.46 4.95 -11.77
CA THR A 185 6.84 4.48 -11.95
C THR A 185 7.66 4.68 -10.67
N TYR A 186 7.48 5.82 -10.00
CA TYR A 186 8.05 6.04 -8.67
C TYR A 186 7.49 5.04 -7.63
N ALA A 187 6.18 4.83 -7.61
CA ALA A 187 5.55 3.89 -6.68
C ALA A 187 6.11 2.46 -6.84
N GLY A 188 6.24 1.99 -8.08
CA GLY A 188 6.79 0.67 -8.38
C GLY A 188 8.26 0.52 -8.00
N LEU A 189 9.11 1.52 -8.31
CA LEU A 189 10.54 1.47 -8.02
C LEU A 189 10.89 1.70 -6.53
N LYS A 190 10.08 2.45 -5.78
CA LYS A 190 10.26 2.66 -4.34
C LYS A 190 9.90 1.40 -3.54
N SER A 191 8.91 0.65 -4.03
CA SER A 191 8.35 -0.50 -3.33
C SER A 191 9.32 -1.66 -3.21
#